data_AF-A0A850RJU6-F1
#
_entry.id   AF-A0A850RJU6-F1
#
_cell.length_a   1.000
_cell.length_b   1.000
_cell.length_c   1.000
_cell.angle_alpha   90.00
_cell.angle_beta   90.00
_cell.angle_gamma   90.00
#
_symmetry.space_group_name_H-M   'P 1'
#
loop_
_entity.id
_entity.type
_entity.pdbx_description
1 polymer ?
#
loop_
_entity_poly.entity_id
_entity_poly.type
_entity_poly.pdbx_seq_one_letter_code
_entity_poly.pdbx_strand_id
1 'polypeptide(L)'
;MGRLNRYAGLLSLLMAPVMGFGWSSPVWSSEFLEVSVAPETLPEWVRDSQRLSQMLGGQSVGDVSDAQVIQRLSTPIEGLDALVIEATISKKDQEPQRETFVLYVDTTGRYLMAGLFIDMEQNRNMGQVIERQVRGERAESPSQALRPLEMHGLDAEPIEDPDGSLIVVVDLGPEIGRRNFLRIASLRQSLREEGRPVRALRVIPVSAAHDELSTGAMAMALGYDTLNPGDGYQKLLEYAEKGHAAPWLDKDRLRDDPLLKQSMGLGIFLRCPSF
;
A
#
# COMPACT_ATOMS: atom_id res chain seq x y z
N MET A 1 -30.74 25.72 33.30
CA MET A 1 -31.90 26.46 32.74
C MET A 1 -31.33 27.67 32.02
N GLY A 2 -31.13 27.71 30.70
CA GLY A 2 -32.08 27.46 29.64
C GLY A 2 -32.36 28.79 28.93
N ARG A 3 -31.87 28.97 27.69
CA ARG A 3 -32.59 29.68 26.62
C ARG A 3 -31.92 29.45 25.27
N LEU A 4 -32.67 28.72 24.46
CA LEU A 4 -32.57 28.51 23.02
C LEU A 4 -32.97 29.78 22.23
N ASN A 5 -32.57 29.73 20.95
CA ASN A 5 -33.19 30.34 19.76
C ASN A 5 -32.95 31.84 19.51
N ARG A 6 -32.27 32.12 18.40
CA ARG A 6 -32.89 32.36 17.08
C ARG A 6 -31.78 32.57 16.05
N TYR A 7 -31.74 31.76 15.00
CA TYR A 7 -31.64 32.17 13.59
C TYR A 7 -31.79 30.90 12.73
N ALA A 8 -33.05 30.60 12.41
CA ALA A 8 -33.45 29.73 11.33
C ALA A 8 -34.15 30.63 10.30
N GLY A 9 -33.73 30.55 9.03
CA GLY A 9 -34.36 31.30 7.96
C GLY A 9 -33.59 31.31 6.64
N LEU A 10 -33.79 30.24 5.86
CA LEU A 10 -33.83 30.21 4.39
C LEU A 10 -32.59 30.58 3.57
N LEU A 11 -31.95 29.54 3.01
CA LEU A 11 -31.76 29.45 1.56
C LEU A 11 -31.65 27.97 1.15
N SER A 12 -32.81 27.45 0.76
CA SER A 12 -32.99 26.26 -0.07
C SER A 12 -32.60 26.57 -1.54
N LEU A 13 -32.37 25.51 -2.30
CA LEU A 13 -32.05 25.41 -3.75
C LEU A 13 -30.57 25.45 -4.17
N LEU A 14 -29.95 24.26 -4.18
CA LEU A 14 -29.49 23.58 -5.41
C LEU A 14 -28.95 22.19 -5.03
N MET A 15 -29.87 21.28 -4.71
CA MET A 15 -29.60 19.84 -4.76
C MET A 15 -29.72 19.43 -6.24
N ALA A 16 -28.60 19.49 -6.96
CA ALA A 16 -28.48 18.74 -8.21
C ALA A 16 -28.17 17.28 -7.83
N PRO A 17 -28.90 16.30 -8.38
CA PRO A 17 -28.62 14.89 -8.12
C PRO A 17 -27.30 14.56 -8.81
N VAL A 18 -26.22 14.44 -8.04
CA VAL A 18 -25.05 13.69 -8.52
C VAL A 18 -25.52 12.26 -8.57
N MET A 19 -25.87 11.82 -9.78
CA MET A 19 -26.20 10.44 -10.10
C MET A 19 -25.19 9.54 -9.39
N GLY A 20 -25.71 8.60 -8.61
CA GLY A 20 -24.95 7.53 -8.00
C GLY A 20 -24.16 6.80 -9.08
N PHE A 21 -22.89 7.13 -9.19
CA PHE A 21 -21.91 6.16 -9.67
C PHE A 21 -21.78 5.16 -8.53
N GLY A 22 -22.37 3.98 -8.77
CA GLY A 22 -22.15 2.82 -7.94
C GLY A 22 -20.65 2.70 -7.74
N TRP A 23 -20.23 2.83 -6.49
CA TRP A 23 -18.99 2.24 -6.05
C TRP A 23 -19.23 0.75 -6.21
N SER A 24 -18.95 0.20 -7.40
CA SER A 24 -18.54 -1.19 -7.45
C SER A 24 -17.29 -1.21 -6.60
N SER A 25 -17.44 -1.63 -5.34
CA SER A 25 -16.34 -2.19 -4.59
C SER A 25 -15.52 -3.03 -5.57
N PRO A 26 -14.18 -2.95 -5.56
CA PRO A 26 -13.41 -3.96 -6.26
C PRO A 26 -13.98 -5.30 -5.77
N VAL A 27 -14.58 -6.05 -6.67
CA VAL A 27 -14.93 -7.44 -6.39
C VAL A 27 -13.56 -8.11 -6.33
N TRP A 28 -12.98 -8.09 -5.13
CA TRP A 28 -11.91 -9.00 -4.77
C TRP A 28 -12.56 -10.37 -4.86
N SER A 29 -12.50 -11.01 -6.02
CA SER A 29 -13.02 -12.36 -6.18
C SER A 29 -12.16 -13.27 -5.30
N SER A 30 -12.63 -13.52 -4.09
CA SER A 30 -12.10 -14.46 -3.10
C SER A 30 -12.33 -15.92 -3.52
N GLU A 31 -12.46 -16.19 -4.82
CA GLU A 31 -12.95 -17.46 -5.37
C GLU A 31 -12.05 -18.67 -5.12
N PHE A 32 -10.93 -18.52 -4.41
CA PHE A 32 -9.96 -19.61 -4.25
C PHE A 32 -9.62 -19.99 -2.81
N LEU A 33 -10.13 -19.28 -1.80
CA LEU A 33 -9.82 -19.60 -0.40
C LEU A 33 -11.12 -19.74 0.39
N GLU A 34 -11.56 -20.97 0.61
CA GLU A 34 -12.62 -21.26 1.57
C GLU A 34 -12.08 -20.97 2.99
N VAL A 35 -12.72 -20.02 3.66
CA VAL A 35 -12.45 -19.74 5.08
C VAL A 35 -13.24 -20.73 5.91
N SER A 36 -12.53 -21.59 6.66
CA SER A 36 -12.76 -21.86 8.08
C SER A 36 -12.34 -23.28 8.46
N VAL A 37 -11.26 -23.39 9.23
CA VAL A 37 -11.13 -24.45 10.23
C VAL A 37 -10.70 -23.81 11.54
N ALA A 38 -11.45 -24.06 12.62
CA ALA A 38 -11.10 -23.57 13.94
C ALA A 38 -9.69 -24.05 14.36
N PRO A 39 -8.89 -23.21 15.07
CA PRO A 39 -7.52 -23.53 15.50
C PRO A 39 -7.40 -24.82 16.34
N GLU A 40 -8.52 -25.34 16.83
CA GLU A 40 -8.62 -26.51 17.71
C GLU A 40 -8.21 -27.84 17.05
N THR A 41 -8.04 -27.88 15.72
CA THR A 41 -7.54 -29.06 14.99
C THR A 41 -6.04 -29.00 14.64
N LEU A 42 -5.36 -27.92 15.01
CA LEU A 42 -3.94 -27.75 14.72
C LEU A 42 -3.07 -28.64 15.64
N PRO A 43 -1.98 -29.24 15.12
CA PRO A 43 -1.00 -29.97 15.93
C PRO A 43 -0.49 -29.12 17.10
N GLU A 44 -0.15 -29.77 18.22
CA GLU A 44 0.30 -29.09 19.44
C GLU A 44 1.48 -28.15 19.20
N TRP A 45 2.43 -28.55 18.34
CA TRP A 45 3.60 -27.74 18.02
C TRP A 45 3.27 -26.43 17.30
N VAL A 46 2.14 -26.35 16.59
CA VAL A 46 1.67 -25.13 15.91
C VAL A 46 1.11 -24.13 16.93
N ARG A 47 0.71 -24.59 18.12
CA ARG A 47 0.23 -23.74 19.21
C ARG A 47 1.35 -23.29 20.15
N ASP A 48 2.53 -23.88 20.02
CA ASP A 48 3.71 -23.53 20.80
C ASP A 48 4.36 -22.27 20.23
N SER A 49 4.03 -21.14 20.84
CA SER A 49 4.57 -19.83 20.47
C SER A 49 6.09 -19.76 20.55
N GLN A 50 6.70 -20.44 21.53
CA GLN A 50 8.15 -20.44 21.69
C GLN A 50 8.81 -21.18 20.54
N ARG A 51 8.27 -22.35 20.18
CA ARG A 51 8.75 -23.13 19.04
C ARG A 51 8.57 -22.38 17.73
N LEU A 52 7.41 -21.75 17.50
CA LEU A 52 7.18 -20.94 16.31
C LEU A 52 8.15 -19.75 16.22
N SER A 53 8.36 -19.05 17.32
CA SER A 53 9.29 -17.91 17.39
C SER A 53 10.73 -18.34 17.06
N GLN A 54 11.17 -19.49 17.56
CA GLN A 54 12.48 -20.06 17.22
C GLN A 54 12.59 -20.48 15.74
N MET A 55 11.51 -20.96 15.14
CA MET A 55 11.49 -21.40 13.74
C MET A 55 11.48 -20.21 12.77
N LEU A 56 10.82 -19.12 13.13
CA LEU A 56 10.77 -17.88 12.34
C LEU A 56 12.02 -17.01 12.57
N GLY A 57 12.61 -17.08 13.77
CA GLY A 57 13.80 -16.35 14.15
C GLY A 57 15.05 -16.81 13.41
N GLY A 58 15.92 -15.86 13.07
CA GLY A 58 17.18 -16.11 12.39
C GLY A 58 17.99 -14.84 12.25
N GLN A 59 19.29 -14.97 11.94
CA GLN A 59 20.19 -13.80 11.87
C GLN A 59 19.74 -12.74 10.86
N SER A 60 18.99 -13.12 9.83
CA SER A 60 18.45 -12.22 8.80
C SER A 60 17.08 -11.63 9.12
N VAL A 61 16.37 -12.15 10.12
CA VAL A 61 14.99 -11.73 10.44
C VAL A 61 14.97 -10.82 11.67
N GLY A 62 15.87 -11.05 12.63
CA GLY A 62 15.88 -10.38 13.93
C GLY A 62 15.39 -11.29 15.06
N ASP A 63 15.16 -10.71 16.22
CA ASP A 63 14.54 -11.43 17.34
C ASP A 63 13.03 -11.51 17.11
N VAL A 64 12.46 -12.71 17.22
CA VAL A 64 11.05 -12.96 16.96
C VAL A 64 10.39 -13.39 18.27
N SER A 65 9.28 -12.74 18.63
CA SER A 65 8.49 -13.07 19.81
C SER A 65 7.00 -13.13 19.50
N ASP A 66 6.23 -13.68 20.44
CA ASP A 66 4.76 -13.69 20.41
C ASP A 66 4.16 -14.32 19.15
N ALA A 67 4.88 -15.26 18.54
CA ALA A 67 4.44 -15.92 17.32
C ALA A 67 3.18 -16.76 17.61
N GLN A 68 2.11 -16.52 16.86
CA GLN A 68 0.84 -17.22 17.02
C GLN A 68 0.15 -17.44 15.67
N VAL A 69 -0.46 -18.62 15.51
CA VAL A 69 -1.31 -18.88 14.34
C VAL A 69 -2.65 -18.18 14.52
N ILE A 70 -2.93 -17.25 13.62
CA ILE A 70 -4.15 -16.45 13.63
C ILE A 70 -5.23 -17.01 12.70
N GLN A 71 -4.84 -17.76 11.66
CA GLN A 71 -5.77 -18.31 10.68
C GLN A 71 -5.19 -19.55 9.99
N ARG A 72 -6.06 -20.48 9.61
CA ARG A 72 -5.76 -21.61 8.71
C ARG A 72 -6.64 -21.49 7.48
N LEU A 73 -6.05 -21.61 6.30
CA LEU A 73 -6.72 -21.46 5.02
C LEU A 73 -6.38 -22.66 4.13
N SER A 74 -7.37 -23.20 3.44
CA SER A 74 -7.13 -24.26 2.47
C SER A 74 -6.46 -23.70 1.22
N THR A 75 -5.47 -24.44 0.69
CA THR A 75 -4.82 -24.05 -0.57
C THR A 75 -5.43 -24.80 -1.76
N PRO A 76 -5.16 -24.37 -3.00
CA PRO A 76 -5.56 -25.13 -4.20
C PRO A 76 -4.85 -26.48 -4.34
N ILE A 77 -3.79 -26.75 -3.56
CA ILE A 77 -3.07 -28.02 -3.56
C ILE A 77 -3.75 -28.95 -2.56
N GLU A 78 -4.27 -30.08 -3.07
CA GLU A 78 -4.92 -31.07 -2.23
C GLU A 78 -3.97 -31.54 -1.11
N GLY A 79 -4.45 -31.42 0.13
CA GLY A 79 -3.73 -31.85 1.32
C GLY A 79 -2.66 -30.87 1.82
N LEU A 80 -2.66 -29.64 1.33
CA LEU A 80 -1.81 -28.55 1.81
C LEU A 80 -2.69 -27.39 2.30
N ASP A 81 -2.45 -26.97 3.54
CA ASP A 81 -3.09 -25.79 4.13
C ASP A 81 -2.06 -24.70 4.40
N ALA A 82 -2.49 -23.45 4.29
CA ALA A 82 -1.74 -22.28 4.72
C ALA A 82 -2.05 -21.95 6.18
N LEU A 83 -1.00 -21.80 6.98
CA LEU A 83 -1.03 -21.25 8.32
C LEU A 83 -0.56 -19.81 8.27
N VAL A 84 -1.44 -18.90 8.71
CA VAL A 84 -1.12 -17.48 8.82
C VAL A 84 -0.71 -17.21 10.26
N ILE A 85 0.50 -16.70 10.43
CA ILE A 85 1.16 -16.51 11.72
C ILE A 85 1.44 -15.03 11.90
N GLU A 86 1.03 -14.46 13.03
CA GLU A 86 1.44 -13.12 13.44
C GLU A 86 2.56 -13.26 14.46
N ALA A 87 3.63 -12.48 14.31
CA ALA A 87 4.71 -12.41 15.29
C ALA A 87 5.27 -10.99 15.38
N THR A 88 5.88 -10.67 16.51
CA THR A 88 6.61 -9.43 16.72
C THR A 88 8.06 -9.61 16.31
N ILE A 89 8.56 -8.77 15.42
CA ILE A 89 9.98 -8.71 15.06
C ILE A 89 10.62 -7.52 15.77
N SER A 90 11.67 -7.80 16.54
CA SER A 90 12.51 -6.79 17.17
C SER A 90 13.90 -6.79 16.51
N LYS A 91 14.27 -5.64 15.93
CA LYS A 91 15.60 -5.42 15.36
C LYS A 91 16.32 -4.34 16.15
N LYS A 92 17.65 -4.39 16.11
CA LYS A 92 18.48 -3.38 16.78
C LYS A 92 18.18 -2.00 16.16
N ASP A 93 17.91 -1.02 17.02
CA ASP A 93 17.63 0.37 16.65
C ASP A 93 16.33 0.59 15.84
N GLN A 94 15.37 -0.33 15.95
CA GLN A 94 14.02 -0.19 15.37
C GLN A 94 12.95 -0.52 16.42
N GLU A 95 11.81 0.17 16.34
CA GLU A 95 10.63 -0.18 17.13
C GLU A 95 10.14 -1.59 16.74
N PRO A 96 9.66 -2.41 17.70
CA PRO A 96 9.11 -3.72 17.40
C PRO A 96 7.93 -3.63 16.42
N GLN A 97 7.95 -4.45 15.38
CA GLN A 97 6.91 -4.47 14.35
C GLN A 97 6.17 -5.79 14.35
N ARG A 98 4.84 -5.73 14.19
CA ARG A 98 4.05 -6.95 13.97
C ARG A 98 4.03 -7.32 12.51
N GLU A 99 4.51 -8.52 12.23
CA GLU A 99 4.61 -9.08 10.90
C GLU A 99 3.74 -10.32 10.74
N THR A 100 3.28 -10.53 9.50
CA THR A 100 2.47 -11.68 9.13
C THR A 100 3.29 -12.62 8.25
N PHE A 101 3.36 -13.88 8.65
CA PHE A 101 4.02 -14.95 7.91
C PHE A 101 2.99 -15.95 7.40
N VAL A 102 3.24 -16.51 6.22
CA VAL A 102 2.44 -17.60 5.66
C VAL A 102 3.33 -18.82 5.51
N LEU A 103 3.02 -19.88 6.26
CA LEU A 103 3.69 -21.17 6.18
C LEU A 103 2.70 -22.23 5.69
N TYR A 104 3.19 -23.31 5.09
CA TYR A 104 2.31 -24.36 4.55
C TYR A 104 2.51 -25.67 5.27
N VAL A 105 1.42 -26.32 5.65
CA VAL A 105 1.42 -27.58 6.40
C VAL A 105 0.67 -28.66 5.64
N ASP A 106 1.20 -29.87 5.66
CA ASP A 106 0.54 -31.03 5.07
C ASP A 106 -0.60 -31.56 5.95
N THR A 107 -1.45 -32.44 5.41
CA THR A 107 -2.58 -33.04 6.16
C THR A 107 -2.17 -33.78 7.43
N THR A 108 -0.94 -34.33 7.49
CA THR A 108 -0.46 -35.03 8.69
C THR A 108 -0.07 -34.07 9.80
N GLY A 109 0.10 -32.78 9.49
CA GLY A 109 0.57 -31.79 10.44
C GLY A 109 2.02 -31.99 10.86
N ARG A 110 2.78 -32.83 10.15
CA ARG A 110 4.16 -33.19 10.50
C ARG A 110 5.17 -32.36 9.75
N TYR A 111 4.87 -31.97 8.51
CA TYR A 111 5.77 -31.27 7.63
C TYR A 111 5.32 -29.83 7.44
N LEU A 112 6.26 -28.91 7.65
CA LEU A 112 6.08 -27.49 7.44
C LEU A 112 6.98 -27.05 6.29
N MET A 113 6.40 -26.32 5.35
CA MET A 113 7.09 -25.73 4.22
C MET A 113 7.10 -24.21 4.42
N ALA A 114 8.30 -23.65 4.49
CA ALA A 114 8.51 -22.21 4.51
C ALA A 114 9.11 -21.78 3.17
N GLY A 115 8.52 -20.80 2.50
CA GLY A 115 9.03 -20.30 1.23
C GLY A 115 7.96 -19.72 0.31
N LEU A 116 8.34 -19.58 -0.96
CA LEU A 116 7.47 -19.04 -2.01
C LEU A 116 6.50 -20.11 -2.49
N PHE A 117 5.21 -19.78 -2.50
CA PHE A 117 4.19 -20.54 -3.20
C PHE A 117 3.73 -19.70 -4.39
N ILE A 118 4.10 -20.14 -5.61
CA ILE A 118 3.83 -19.39 -6.84
C ILE A 118 2.79 -20.15 -7.65
N ASP A 119 1.68 -19.47 -7.91
CA ASP A 119 0.72 -19.87 -8.94
C ASP A 119 1.33 -19.48 -10.30
N MET A 120 1.84 -20.48 -11.01
CA MET A 120 2.55 -20.30 -12.28
C MET A 120 1.60 -19.94 -13.43
N GLU A 121 0.32 -20.33 -13.34
CA GLU A 121 -0.68 -20.02 -14.35
C GLU A 121 -1.06 -18.53 -14.29
N GLN A 122 -1.23 -18.01 -13.07
CA GLN A 122 -1.59 -16.61 -12.84
C GLN A 122 -0.39 -15.70 -12.55
N ASN A 123 0.83 -16.26 -12.57
CA ASN A 123 2.10 -15.57 -12.29
C ASN A 123 2.07 -14.72 -11.00
N ARG A 124 1.59 -15.31 -9.90
CA ARG A 124 1.41 -14.60 -8.62
C ARG A 124 1.94 -15.40 -7.44
N ASN A 125 2.47 -14.69 -6.45
CA ASN A 125 2.87 -15.28 -5.17
C ASN A 125 1.64 -15.41 -4.26
N MET A 126 1.21 -16.65 -4.03
CA MET A 126 0.04 -16.99 -3.21
C MET A 126 0.23 -16.59 -1.74
N GLY A 127 1.46 -16.63 -1.21
CA GLY A 127 1.74 -16.17 0.15
C GLY A 127 1.41 -14.68 0.33
N GLN A 128 1.79 -13.85 -0.64
CA GLN A 128 1.45 -12.41 -0.63
C GLN A 128 -0.06 -12.18 -0.82
N VAL A 129 -0.74 -12.99 -1.63
CA VAL A 129 -2.20 -12.90 -1.79
C VAL A 129 -2.91 -13.22 -0.47
N ILE A 130 -2.51 -14.30 0.20
CA ILE A 130 -3.05 -14.71 1.50
C ILE A 130 -2.80 -13.63 2.55
N GLU A 131 -1.56 -13.14 2.67
CA GLU A 131 -1.19 -12.09 3.61
C GLU A 131 -2.02 -10.82 3.41
N ARG A 132 -2.25 -10.40 2.15
CA ARG A 132 -3.09 -9.25 1.82
C ARG A 132 -4.56 -9.49 2.16
N GLN A 133 -5.08 -10.68 1.90
CA GLN A 133 -6.47 -11.03 2.24
C GLN A 133 -6.69 -10.99 3.75
N VAL A 134 -5.87 -11.69 4.54
CA VAL A 134 -6.01 -11.73 6.00
C VAL A 134 -5.88 -10.33 6.61
N ARG A 135 -4.95 -9.52 6.07
CA ARG A 135 -4.80 -8.13 6.49
C ARG A 135 -6.04 -7.30 6.17
N GLY A 136 -6.62 -7.47 4.98
CA GLY A 136 -7.85 -6.80 4.59
C GLY A 136 -9.05 -7.17 5.46
N GLU A 137 -9.20 -8.46 5.79
CA GLU A 137 -10.27 -8.98 6.66
C GLU A 137 -10.17 -8.43 8.10
N ARG A 138 -8.95 -8.19 8.58
CA ARG A 138 -8.69 -7.73 9.96
C ARG A 138 -8.56 -6.21 10.09
N ALA A 139 -8.57 -5.48 8.99
CA ALA A 139 -8.41 -4.03 9.01
C ALA A 139 -9.72 -3.33 9.36
N GLU A 140 -9.68 -2.39 10.30
CA GLU A 140 -10.81 -1.53 10.67
C GLU A 140 -10.98 -0.36 9.69
N SER A 141 -9.98 -0.13 8.83
CA SER A 141 -10.00 0.92 7.81
C SER A 141 -9.11 0.57 6.61
N PRO A 142 -9.37 1.16 5.43
CA PRO A 142 -8.52 0.97 4.25
C PRO A 142 -7.05 1.38 4.46
N SER A 143 -6.78 2.40 5.30
CA SER A 143 -5.40 2.80 5.62
C SER A 143 -4.68 1.73 6.43
N GLN A 144 -5.37 1.05 7.35
CA GLN A 144 -4.79 -0.09 8.07
C GLN A 144 -4.55 -1.30 7.14
N ALA A 145 -5.47 -1.53 6.19
CA ALA A 145 -5.34 -2.62 5.21
C ALA A 145 -4.19 -2.39 4.21
N LEU A 146 -4.01 -1.16 3.74
CA LEU A 146 -3.05 -0.88 2.66
C LEU A 146 -1.67 -0.45 3.18
N ARG A 147 -1.55 -0.14 4.48
CA ARG A 147 -0.34 0.40 5.12
C ARG A 147 0.38 1.45 4.25
N PRO A 148 -0.33 2.48 3.80
CA PRO A 148 0.20 3.45 2.84
C PRO A 148 1.46 4.18 3.32
N LEU A 149 1.67 4.29 4.63
CA LEU A 149 2.88 4.87 5.21
C LEU A 149 4.13 4.00 5.01
N GLU A 150 3.95 2.68 4.86
CA GLU A 150 5.04 1.75 4.54
C GLU A 150 5.32 1.70 3.03
N MET A 151 4.45 2.28 2.20
CA MET A 151 4.62 2.33 0.76
C MET A 151 5.54 3.50 0.35
N HIS A 152 6.26 3.32 -0.77
CA HIS A 152 6.96 4.41 -1.43
C HIS A 152 5.95 5.48 -1.86
N GLY A 153 6.18 6.70 -1.41
CA GLY A 153 5.31 7.83 -1.68
C GLY A 153 6.09 9.13 -1.76
N LEU A 154 5.42 10.13 -2.30
CA LEU A 154 5.89 11.49 -2.49
C LEU A 154 5.07 12.41 -1.60
N ASP A 155 5.75 13.17 -0.76
CA ASP A 155 5.09 14.16 0.07
C ASP A 155 5.06 15.50 -0.69
N ALA A 156 3.90 16.15 -0.75
CA ALA A 156 3.77 17.46 -1.41
C ALA A 156 4.59 18.55 -0.71
N GLU A 157 4.86 18.34 0.58
CA GLU A 157 5.79 19.09 1.43
C GLU A 157 6.27 18.15 2.55
N PRO A 158 7.40 18.44 3.22
CA PRO A 158 7.84 17.65 4.37
C PRO A 158 6.74 17.48 5.41
N ILE A 159 6.50 16.24 5.83
CA ILE A 159 5.44 15.88 6.78
C ILE A 159 6.03 15.79 8.18
N GLU A 160 5.58 16.66 9.10
CA GLU A 160 5.96 16.60 10.52
C GLU A 160 5.11 15.59 11.31
N ASP A 161 3.85 15.36 10.90
CA ASP A 161 2.92 14.40 11.49
C ASP A 161 2.30 13.50 10.38
N PRO A 162 2.85 12.28 10.18
CA PRO A 162 2.37 11.34 9.17
C PRO A 162 0.91 10.91 9.36
N ASP A 163 0.44 10.80 10.61
CA ASP A 163 -0.89 10.28 10.96
C ASP A 163 -2.00 11.29 10.64
N GLY A 164 -1.65 12.58 10.60
CA GLY A 164 -2.53 13.67 10.19
C GLY A 164 -2.65 13.90 8.68
N SER A 165 -1.84 13.20 7.87
CA SER A 165 -1.75 13.43 6.42
C SER A 165 -2.95 12.90 5.65
N LEU A 166 -3.29 13.57 4.55
CA LEU A 166 -4.16 13.04 3.52
C LEU A 166 -3.32 12.15 2.61
N ILE A 167 -3.71 10.88 2.48
CA ILE A 167 -3.02 9.93 1.63
C ILE A 167 -3.84 9.67 0.37
N VAL A 168 -3.20 9.81 -0.79
CA VAL A 168 -3.82 9.59 -2.10
C VAL A 168 -3.03 8.53 -2.85
N VAL A 169 -3.70 7.41 -3.14
CA VAL A 169 -3.17 6.37 -4.04
C VAL A 169 -3.61 6.71 -5.45
N VAL A 170 -2.67 6.77 -6.40
CA VAL A 170 -2.95 7.25 -7.74
C VAL A 170 -2.24 6.42 -8.82
N ASP A 171 -3.00 6.07 -9.86
CA ASP A 171 -2.45 5.61 -11.14
C ASP A 171 -2.57 6.76 -12.16
N LEU A 172 -1.44 7.22 -12.67
CA LEU A 172 -1.38 8.32 -13.65
C LEU A 172 -1.36 7.85 -15.11
N GLY A 173 -1.48 6.55 -15.38
CA GLY A 173 -1.62 6.01 -16.73
C GLY A 173 -2.95 6.36 -17.39
N PRO A 174 -4.09 6.12 -16.73
CA PRO A 174 -5.39 6.56 -17.22
C PRO A 174 -5.55 8.09 -17.13
N GLU A 175 -6.20 8.70 -18.14
CA GLU A 175 -6.52 10.14 -18.14
C GLU A 175 -7.36 10.54 -16.92
N ILE A 176 -8.28 9.67 -16.48
CA ILE A 176 -9.10 9.89 -15.30
C ILE A 176 -8.25 10.02 -14.03
N GLY A 177 -7.19 9.22 -13.90
CA GLY A 177 -6.27 9.27 -12.76
C GLY A 177 -5.50 10.58 -12.73
N ARG A 178 -4.93 10.99 -13.88
CA ARG A 178 -4.27 12.30 -14.03
C ARG A 178 -5.21 13.46 -13.67
N ARG A 179 -6.42 13.47 -14.22
CA ARG A 179 -7.39 14.54 -13.97
C ARG A 179 -7.83 14.61 -12.50
N ASN A 180 -8.02 13.47 -11.85
CA ASN A 180 -8.37 13.44 -10.42
C ASN A 180 -7.23 13.95 -9.55
N PHE A 181 -5.99 13.56 -9.87
CA PHE A 181 -4.80 14.07 -9.19
C PHE A 181 -4.67 15.59 -9.30
N LEU A 182 -4.85 16.15 -10.51
CA LEU A 182 -4.81 17.61 -10.72
C LEU A 182 -5.94 18.34 -9.96
N ARG A 183 -7.12 17.75 -9.84
CA ARG A 183 -8.21 18.32 -9.04
C ARG A 183 -7.86 18.39 -7.56
N ILE A 184 -7.22 17.34 -7.02
CA ILE A 184 -6.77 17.33 -5.63
C ILE A 184 -5.71 18.41 -5.42
N ALA A 185 -4.73 18.50 -6.31
CA ALA A 185 -3.68 19.51 -6.26
C ALA A 185 -4.26 20.94 -6.35
N SER A 186 -5.19 21.18 -7.26
CA SER A 186 -5.85 22.48 -7.44
C SER A 186 -6.69 22.87 -6.23
N LEU A 187 -7.52 21.96 -5.70
CA LEU A 187 -8.30 22.21 -4.49
C LEU A 187 -7.40 22.58 -3.32
N ARG A 188 -6.29 21.85 -3.18
CA ARG A 188 -5.30 22.08 -2.14
C ARG A 188 -4.68 23.47 -2.23
N GLN A 189 -4.30 23.88 -3.44
CA GLN A 189 -3.76 25.21 -3.69
C GLN A 189 -4.78 26.30 -3.37
N SER A 190 -6.04 26.14 -3.80
CA SER A 190 -7.11 27.11 -3.49
C SER A 190 -7.36 27.25 -1.99
N LEU A 191 -7.37 26.14 -1.24
CA LEU A 191 -7.52 26.19 0.23
C LEU A 191 -6.36 26.95 0.89
N ARG A 192 -5.13 26.80 0.40
CA ARG A 192 -3.96 27.56 0.89
C ARG A 192 -4.10 29.05 0.61
N GLU A 193 -4.50 29.41 -0.60
CA GLU A 193 -4.70 30.81 -1.01
C GLU A 193 -5.81 31.50 -0.19
N GLU A 194 -6.83 30.74 0.20
CA GLU A 194 -7.90 31.19 1.09
C GLU A 194 -7.48 31.25 2.58
N GLY A 195 -6.24 30.89 2.92
CA GLY A 195 -5.75 30.83 4.30
C GLY A 195 -6.42 29.75 5.15
N ARG A 196 -7.03 28.74 4.52
CA ARG A 196 -7.72 27.64 5.20
C ARG A 196 -6.73 26.55 5.62
N PRO A 197 -7.03 25.79 6.69
CA PRO A 197 -6.18 24.67 7.09
C PRO A 197 -6.15 23.60 6.00
N VAL A 198 -4.95 23.18 5.63
CA VAL A 198 -4.70 22.15 4.62
C VAL A 198 -3.87 21.05 5.25
N ARG A 199 -4.35 19.80 5.17
CA ARG A 199 -3.60 18.63 5.62
C ARG A 199 -2.36 18.43 4.74
N ALA A 200 -1.30 17.89 5.35
CA ALA A 200 -0.16 17.36 4.60
C ALA A 200 -0.64 16.35 3.56
N LEU A 201 -0.04 16.32 2.37
CA LEU A 201 -0.45 15.39 1.31
C LEU A 201 0.68 14.41 1.01
N ARG A 202 0.39 13.12 1.16
CA ARG A 202 1.25 12.01 0.68
C ARG A 202 0.60 11.35 -0.54
N VAL A 203 1.38 11.21 -1.60
CA VAL A 203 0.95 10.64 -2.87
C VAL A 203 1.66 9.30 -3.08
N ILE A 204 0.89 8.24 -3.25
CA ILE A 204 1.40 6.89 -3.48
C ILE A 204 1.13 6.54 -4.94
N PRO A 205 2.15 6.61 -5.81
CA PRO A 205 1.98 6.19 -7.19
C PRO A 205 1.86 4.66 -7.27
N VAL A 206 0.89 4.19 -8.03
CA VAL A 206 0.70 2.77 -8.36
C VAL A 206 0.50 2.61 -9.87
N SER A 207 0.81 1.44 -10.41
CA SER A 207 0.58 1.12 -11.82
C SER A 207 -0.30 -0.10 -11.93
N ALA A 208 -1.58 0.11 -12.24
CA ALA A 208 -2.56 -0.94 -12.48
C ALA A 208 -2.99 -0.99 -13.95
N ALA A 209 -2.86 0.11 -14.69
CA ALA A 209 -3.31 0.22 -16.08
C ALA A 209 -2.33 -0.36 -17.13
N HIS A 210 -1.23 -0.98 -16.71
CA HIS A 210 -0.18 -1.54 -17.59
C HIS A 210 0.44 -0.52 -18.57
N ASP A 211 0.41 0.78 -18.25
CA ASP A 211 1.14 1.80 -19.01
C ASP A 211 2.59 1.87 -18.50
N GLU A 212 3.50 1.26 -19.24
CA GLU A 212 4.92 1.21 -18.89
C GLU A 212 5.57 2.61 -18.83
N LEU A 213 5.15 3.54 -19.70
CA LEU A 213 5.69 4.90 -19.71
C LEU A 213 5.22 5.68 -18.49
N SER A 214 3.95 5.53 -18.10
CA SER A 214 3.45 6.12 -16.84
C SER A 214 4.11 5.49 -15.62
N THR A 215 4.34 4.19 -15.65
CA THR A 215 5.06 3.48 -14.59
C THR A 215 6.46 4.04 -14.42
N GLY A 216 7.19 4.19 -15.54
CA GLY A 216 8.51 4.79 -15.57
C GLY A 216 8.49 6.25 -15.08
N ALA A 217 7.51 7.05 -15.51
CA ALA A 217 7.37 8.44 -15.08
C ALA A 217 7.15 8.56 -13.56
N MET A 218 6.27 7.74 -13.00
CA MET A 218 6.01 7.71 -11.56
C MET A 218 7.23 7.24 -10.77
N ALA A 219 7.94 6.21 -11.24
CA ALA A 219 9.19 5.76 -10.62
C ALA A 219 10.26 6.85 -10.67
N MET A 220 10.45 7.52 -11.82
CA MET A 220 11.39 8.62 -11.97
C MET A 220 11.07 9.80 -11.05
N ALA A 221 9.78 10.10 -10.83
CA ALA A 221 9.36 11.12 -9.86
C ALA A 221 9.83 10.77 -8.43
N LEU A 222 9.72 9.51 -8.01
CA LEU A 222 10.29 9.03 -6.73
C LEU A 222 11.82 9.20 -6.68
N GLY A 223 12.50 8.94 -7.81
CA GLY A 223 13.94 9.17 -7.92
C GLY A 223 14.34 10.64 -7.84
N TYR A 224 13.55 11.55 -8.41
CA TYR A 224 13.77 13.00 -8.26
C TYR A 224 13.63 13.44 -6.81
N ASP A 225 12.65 12.91 -6.08
CA ASP A 225 12.44 13.23 -4.67
C ASP A 225 13.57 12.72 -3.77
N THR A 226 14.15 11.57 -4.13
CA THR A 226 15.33 11.02 -3.44
C THR A 226 16.55 11.95 -3.60
N LEU A 227 16.66 12.65 -4.74
CA LEU A 227 17.74 13.60 -4.98
C LEU A 227 17.50 14.93 -4.28
N ASN A 228 16.27 15.44 -4.37
CA ASN A 228 15.83 16.68 -3.75
C ASN A 228 14.39 16.52 -3.24
N PRO A 229 14.17 16.48 -1.92
CA PRO A 229 12.82 16.36 -1.37
C PRO A 229 11.88 17.47 -1.86
N GLY A 230 10.70 17.09 -2.35
CA GLY A 230 9.68 17.97 -2.92
C GLY A 230 9.70 18.05 -4.45
N ASP A 231 10.82 17.72 -5.11
CA ASP A 231 10.90 17.73 -6.58
C ASP A 231 10.01 16.63 -7.19
N GLY A 232 9.88 15.47 -6.52
CA GLY A 232 9.10 14.36 -7.06
C GLY A 232 7.62 14.69 -7.22
N TYR A 233 7.02 15.36 -6.24
CA TYR A 233 5.62 15.82 -6.33
C TYR A 233 5.41 16.76 -7.51
N GLN A 234 6.35 17.69 -7.75
CA GLN A 234 6.28 18.61 -8.90
C GLN A 234 6.39 17.86 -10.23
N LYS A 235 7.21 16.81 -10.30
CA LYS A 235 7.28 15.94 -11.49
C LYS A 235 5.98 15.20 -11.74
N LEU A 236 5.32 14.69 -10.69
CA LEU A 236 4.00 14.07 -10.84
C LEU A 236 2.95 15.06 -11.35
N LEU A 237 2.95 16.31 -10.87
CA LEU A 237 2.03 17.34 -11.37
C LEU A 237 2.28 17.62 -12.85
N GLU A 238 3.54 17.83 -13.24
CA GLU A 238 3.90 18.07 -14.63
C GLU A 238 3.51 16.89 -15.54
N TYR A 239 3.68 15.65 -15.07
CA TYR A 239 3.25 14.46 -15.80
C TYR A 239 1.72 14.36 -15.88
N ALA A 240 1.00 14.67 -14.82
CA ALA A 240 -0.45 14.64 -14.84
C ALA A 240 -1.04 15.68 -15.82
N GLU A 241 -0.38 16.83 -15.98
CA GLU A 241 -0.76 17.85 -16.97
C GLU A 241 -0.39 17.47 -18.40
N LYS A 242 0.86 17.04 -18.63
CA LYS A 242 1.44 16.91 -19.98
C LYS A 242 1.44 15.47 -20.51
N GLY A 243 1.20 14.48 -19.65
CA GLY A 243 1.35 13.06 -19.97
C GLY A 243 2.73 12.77 -20.56
N HIS A 244 2.76 12.01 -21.65
CA HIS A 244 3.99 11.62 -22.35
C HIS A 244 4.76 12.79 -22.98
N ALA A 245 4.16 13.99 -23.05
CA ALA A 245 4.83 15.20 -23.50
C ALA A 245 5.61 15.92 -22.37
N ALA A 246 5.70 15.35 -21.17
CA ALA A 246 6.50 15.92 -20.09
C ALA A 246 7.98 16.04 -20.54
N PRO A 247 8.60 17.23 -20.53
CA PRO A 247 9.92 17.46 -21.10
C PRO A 247 11.04 16.62 -20.49
N TRP A 248 10.88 16.18 -19.24
CA TRP A 248 11.85 15.33 -18.55
C TRP A 248 11.69 13.84 -18.89
N LEU A 249 10.65 13.44 -19.63
CA LEU A 249 10.52 12.09 -20.19
C LEU A 249 11.08 11.97 -21.61
N ASP A 250 11.60 13.07 -22.16
CA ASP A 250 12.17 13.07 -23.50
C ASP A 250 13.44 12.20 -23.55
N LYS A 251 13.38 11.14 -24.37
CA LYS A 251 14.48 10.20 -24.57
C LYS A 251 15.74 10.86 -25.11
N ASP A 252 15.62 11.95 -25.87
CA ASP A 252 16.77 12.61 -26.48
C ASP A 252 17.58 13.35 -25.41
N ARG A 253 16.92 13.76 -24.32
CA ARG A 253 17.58 14.35 -23.15
C ARG A 253 18.29 13.33 -22.27
N LEU A 254 17.84 12.07 -22.25
CA LEU A 254 18.47 11.03 -21.42
C LEU A 254 19.96 10.89 -21.71
N ARG A 255 20.43 11.17 -22.92
CA ARG A 255 21.85 11.05 -23.24
C ARG A 255 22.71 12.07 -22.50
N ASP A 256 22.22 13.30 -22.40
CA ASP A 256 23.01 14.48 -22.03
C ASP A 256 22.61 15.08 -20.67
N ASP A 257 21.53 14.59 -20.06
CA ASP A 257 21.03 15.04 -18.76
C ASP A 257 21.42 14.03 -17.65
N PRO A 258 22.52 14.26 -16.91
CA PRO A 258 22.97 13.34 -15.86
C PRO A 258 21.99 13.27 -14.68
N LEU A 259 21.28 14.37 -14.38
CA LEU A 259 20.26 14.39 -13.33
C LEU A 259 19.11 13.47 -13.70
N LEU A 260 18.69 13.49 -14.96
CA LEU A 260 17.65 12.61 -15.47
C LEU A 260 18.04 11.12 -15.41
N LYS A 261 19.29 10.78 -15.76
CA LYS A 261 19.79 9.40 -15.62
C LYS A 261 19.80 8.95 -14.16
N GLN A 262 20.23 9.84 -13.27
CA GLN A 262 20.33 9.54 -11.86
C GLN A 262 18.95 9.36 -11.21
N SER A 263 17.99 10.23 -11.53
CA SER A 263 16.60 10.08 -11.06
C SER A 263 15.95 8.81 -11.62
N MET A 264 16.22 8.44 -12.87
CA MET A 264 15.76 7.17 -13.43
C MET A 264 16.37 5.98 -12.68
N GLY A 265 17.68 5.98 -12.44
CA GLY A 265 18.34 4.92 -11.70
C GLY A 265 17.84 4.80 -10.26
N LEU A 266 17.74 5.92 -9.54
CA LEU A 266 17.24 5.92 -8.17
C LEU A 266 15.75 5.57 -8.13
N GLY A 267 14.94 6.03 -9.07
CA GLY A 267 13.51 5.78 -9.13
C GLY A 267 13.15 4.31 -9.38
N ILE A 268 13.81 3.71 -10.38
CA ILE A 268 13.56 2.32 -10.80
C ILE A 268 14.21 1.33 -9.83
N PHE A 269 15.39 1.66 -9.32
CA PHE A 269 16.14 0.80 -8.39
C PHE A 269 16.09 1.34 -6.96
N LEU A 270 15.04 2.08 -6.62
CA LEU A 270 14.84 2.61 -5.28
C LEU A 270 14.98 1.44 -4.32
N ARG A 271 16.03 1.49 -3.50
CA ARG A 271 16.30 0.42 -2.55
C ARG A 271 15.05 0.30 -1.70
N CYS A 272 14.50 -0.91 -1.60
CA CYS A 272 13.76 -1.25 -0.39
C CYS A 272 14.64 -0.77 0.79
N PRO A 273 14.13 0.05 1.72
CA PRO A 273 14.82 0.22 2.98
C PRO A 273 15.12 -1.18 3.48
N SER A 274 16.41 -1.46 3.66
CA SER A 274 16.93 -2.79 3.91
C SER A 274 16.07 -3.47 4.99
N PHE A 275 15.38 -4.54 4.59
CA PHE A 275 14.72 -5.45 5.50
C PHE A 275 15.77 -6.12 6.39
#